data_AF-A0A8C6YWW0-F1
#
_entry.id   AF-A0A8C6YWW0-F1
#
_cell.length_a   1.000
_cell.length_b   1.000
_cell.length_c   1.000
_cell.angle_alpha   90.00
_cell.angle_beta   90.00
_cell.angle_gamma   90.00
#
_symmetry.space_group_name_H-M   'P 1'
#
loop_
_entity.id
_entity.type
_entity.pdbx_description
1 polymer ?
#
loop_
_entity_poly.entity_id
_entity_poly.type
_entity_poly.pdbx_seq_one_letter_code
_entity_poly.pdbx_strand_id
1 'polypeptide(L)' 'MSIIIVGVGPAEFEAMEELDGDEVRVSSRGRYAERDIVQVPAGAGMARLAKDVLAEIPEQLLSYMKTRDIKPRRAQTQ' A
#
# COMPACT_ATOMS: atom_id res chain seq x y z
N MET A 1 -8.23 7.12 1.10
CA MET A 1 -6.87 7.61 0.79
C MET A 1 -5.91 6.44 1.06
N SER A 2 -4.84 6.29 0.28
CA SER A 2 -3.81 5.25 0.47
C SER A 2 -2.45 5.93 0.52
N ILE A 3 -1.57 5.52 1.42
CA ILE A 3 -0.26 6.12 1.70
C ILE A 3 0.79 5.02 1.59
N ILE A 4 1.88 5.30 0.89
CA ILE A 4 3.03 4.39 0.78
C ILE A 4 4.21 5.09 1.43
N ILE A 5 4.85 4.43 2.41
CA ILE A 5 6.03 4.96 3.11
C ILE A 5 7.23 4.13 2.69
N VAL A 6 8.20 4.77 2.06
CA VAL A 6 9.38 4.12 1.50
C VAL A 6 10.59 4.42 2.39
N GLY A 7 11.11 3.39 3.07
CA GLY A 7 12.37 3.46 3.80
C GLY A 7 13.57 3.43 2.84
N VAL A 8 14.50 4.38 2.97
CA VAL A 8 15.75 4.43 2.19
C VAL A 8 16.97 4.60 3.09
N GLY A 9 18.06 3.90 2.77
CA GLY A 9 19.32 3.96 3.52
C GLY A 9 19.55 2.76 4.45
N PRO A 10 20.63 2.79 5.25
CA PRO A 10 21.05 1.65 6.09
C PRO A 10 20.37 1.64 7.47
N ALA A 11 19.30 2.42 7.66
CA ALA A 11 18.58 2.44 8.92
C ALA A 11 17.77 1.14 9.09
N GLU A 12 17.55 0.75 10.33
CA GLU A 12 16.61 -0.32 10.67
C GLU A 12 15.18 0.23 10.60
N PHE A 13 14.33 -0.43 9.81
CA PHE A 13 12.94 -0.02 9.57
C PHE A 13 11.92 -0.90 10.29
N GLU A 14 12.35 -1.73 11.24
CA GLU A 14 11.50 -2.68 11.98
C GLU A 14 10.31 -1.98 12.67
N ALA A 15 10.52 -0.79 13.24
CA ALA A 15 9.44 -0.01 13.85
C ALA A 15 8.38 0.48 12.85
N MET A 16 8.65 0.45 11.53
CA MET A 16 7.67 0.82 10.52
C MET A 16 6.68 -0.31 10.20
N GLU A 17 6.97 -1.56 10.57
CA GLU A 17 5.99 -2.66 10.51
C GLU A 17 4.80 -2.42 11.45
N GLU A 18 4.96 -1.62 12.52
CA GLU A 18 3.82 -1.25 13.38
C GLU A 18 2.76 -0.41 12.63
N LEU A 19 3.17 0.24 11.54
CA LEU A 19 2.27 1.00 10.69
C LEU A 19 1.61 0.12 9.62
N ASP A 20 2.15 -1.08 9.37
CA ASP A 20 1.53 -2.06 8.50
C ASP A 20 0.18 -2.47 9.11
N GLY A 21 -0.90 -2.09 8.43
CA GLY A 21 -2.25 -2.27 8.92
C GLY A 21 -2.76 -3.70 8.84
N ASP A 22 -1.92 -4.67 8.43
CA ASP A 22 -2.29 -6.06 8.15
C ASP A 22 -2.69 -6.88 9.39
N GLU A 23 -1.94 -6.78 10.49
CA GLU A 23 -2.29 -7.47 11.74
C GLU A 23 -3.29 -6.66 12.58
N VAL A 24 -3.04 -5.36 12.73
CA VAL A 24 -3.85 -4.46 13.56
C VAL A 24 -4.10 -3.16 12.81
N ARG A 25 -5.37 -2.76 12.69
CA ARG A 25 -5.72 -1.48 12.06
C ARG A 25 -5.15 -0.33 12.88
N VAL A 26 -4.34 0.51 12.23
CA VAL A 26 -3.88 1.77 12.81
C VAL A 26 -5.06 2.61 13.30
N SER A 27 -4.91 3.15 14.51
CA SER A 27 -5.91 3.99 15.14
C SER A 27 -5.32 5.32 15.57
N SER A 28 -6.11 6.38 15.46
CA SER A 28 -5.73 7.70 15.94
C SER A 28 -6.96 8.39 16.52
N ARG A 29 -6.81 8.93 17.74
CA ARG A 29 -7.90 9.63 18.46
C ARG A 29 -9.16 8.77 18.60
N GLY A 30 -8.99 7.48 18.86
CA GLY A 30 -10.10 6.52 19.05
C GLY A 30 -10.83 6.11 17.76
N ARG A 31 -10.32 6.45 16.58
CA ARG A 31 -10.85 5.98 15.30
C ARG A 31 -9.86 5.06 14.62
N TYR A 32 -10.35 3.91 14.18
CA TYR A 32 -9.59 2.92 13.42
C TYR A 32 -9.66 3.23 11.92
N ALA A 33 -8.61 2.88 11.20
CA ALA A 33 -8.65 2.88 9.74
C ALA A 33 -9.66 1.84 9.23
N GLU A 34 -10.51 2.23 8.29
CA GLU A 34 -11.53 1.36 7.69
C GLU A 34 -10.92 0.22 6.84
N ARG A 35 -9.68 0.39 6.41
CA ARG A 35 -8.90 -0.54 5.60
C ARG A 35 -7.43 -0.29 5.86
N ASP A 36 -6.58 -1.24 5.49
CA ASP A 36 -5.16 -0.93 5.43
C ASP A 36 -4.91 0.22 4.45
N ILE A 37 -4.11 1.17 4.89
CA ILE A 37 -3.77 2.39 4.16
C ILE A 37 -2.27 2.71 4.17
N VAL A 38 -1.44 1.94 4.88
CA VAL A 38 0.00 2.20 4.99
C VAL A 38 0.77 0.95 4.60
N GLN A 39 1.64 1.09 3.62
CA GLN A 39 2.51 0.01 3.17
C GLN A 39 3.97 0.44 3.33
N VAL A 40 4.79 -0.43 3.92
CA VAL A 40 6.19 -0.13 4.27
C VAL A 40 7.15 -1.18 3.71
N PRO A 41 7.59 -1.05 2.44
CA PRO A 41 8.72 -1.82 1.95
C PRO A 41 10.04 -1.38 2.63
N ALA A 42 10.79 -2.32 3.18
CA ALA A 42 12.15 -2.10 3.69
C ALA A 42 13.18 -2.93 2.90
N GLY A 43 14.24 -2.30 2.37
CA GLY A 43 15.30 -3.05 1.70
C GLY A 43 16.38 -2.22 1.00
N ALA A 44 17.57 -2.80 0.87
CA ALA A 44 18.66 -2.22 0.10
C ALA A 44 18.47 -2.48 -1.40
N GLY A 45 18.31 -1.41 -2.17
CA GLY A 45 18.26 -1.42 -3.64
C GLY A 45 16.89 -1.05 -4.22
N MET A 46 16.85 0.01 -5.03
CA MET A 46 15.65 0.55 -5.68
C MET A 46 14.80 -0.51 -6.42
N ALA A 47 15.44 -1.51 -7.03
CA ALA A 47 14.75 -2.55 -7.79
C ALA A 47 13.95 -3.52 -6.90
N ARG A 48 14.46 -3.83 -5.70
CA ARG A 48 13.79 -4.74 -4.75
C ARG A 48 12.64 -4.02 -4.07
N LEU A 49 12.88 -2.78 -3.66
CA LEU A 49 11.86 -1.89 -3.12
C LEU A 49 10.71 -1.64 -4.11
N ALA A 50 11.05 -1.35 -5.38
CA ALA A 50 10.06 -1.18 -6.43
C ALA A 50 9.28 -2.47 -6.70
N LYS A 51 9.95 -3.63 -6.67
CA LYS A 51 9.28 -4.92 -6.86
C LYS A 51 8.23 -5.19 -5.79
N ASP A 52 8.59 -5.00 -4.51
CA ASP A 52 7.71 -5.36 -3.39
C ASP A 52 6.51 -4.39 -3.32
N VAL A 53 6.71 -3.09 -3.54
CA VAL A 53 5.60 -2.11 -3.65
C VAL A 53 4.70 -2.40 -4.86
N LEU A 54 5.30 -2.58 -6.05
CA LEU A 54 4.53 -2.74 -7.28
C LEU A 54 3.77 -4.08 -7.31
N ALA A 55 4.14 -5.06 -6.49
CA ALA A 55 3.43 -6.33 -6.40
C ALA A 55 2.01 -6.19 -5.85
N GLU A 56 1.76 -5.22 -4.96
CA GLU A 56 0.46 -5.07 -4.26
C GLU A 56 -0.50 -4.07 -4.91
N ILE A 57 0.02 -3.13 -5.71
CA ILE A 57 -0.79 -2.15 -6.44
C ILE A 57 -1.92 -2.79 -7.27
N PRO A 58 -1.72 -3.93 -7.99
CA PRO A 58 -2.79 -4.57 -8.75
C PRO A 58 -3.98 -4.99 -7.88
N GLU A 59 -3.73 -5.60 -6.72
CA GLU A 59 -4.80 -6.06 -5.83
C GLU A 59 -5.54 -4.89 -5.20
N GLN A 60 -4.82 -3.86 -4.73
CA GLN A 60 -5.42 -2.66 -4.17
C GLN A 60 -6.29 -1.91 -5.19
N LEU A 61 -5.82 -1.79 -6.44
CA LEU A 61 -6.58 -1.18 -7.53
C LEU A 61 -7.85 -1.98 -7.82
N LEU A 62 -7.74 -3.31 -7.94
CA LEU A 62 -8.88 -4.18 -8.21
C LEU A 62 -9.90 -4.13 -7.07
N SER A 63 -9.44 -4.14 -5.82
CA SER A 63 -10.30 -4.02 -4.63
C SER A 63 -11.10 -2.71 -4.69
N TYR A 64 -10.42 -1.58 -4.91
CA TYR A 64 -11.06 -0.28 -5.05
C TYR A 64 -12.10 -0.23 -6.18
N MET A 65 -11.78 -0.77 -7.35
CA MET A 65 -12.69 -0.77 -8.49
C MET A 65 -13.94 -1.62 -8.21
N LYS A 66 -13.77 -2.80 -7.59
CA LYS A 66 -14.88 -3.69 -7.20
C LYS A 66 -15.79 -3.04 -6.17
N THR A 67 -15.25 -2.45 -5.11
CA THR A 67 -16.06 -1.83 -4.04
C THR A 67 -16.87 -0.63 -4.54
N ARG A 68 -16.46 0.01 -5.62
CA ARG A 68 -17.13 1.19 -6.20
C ARG A 68 -17.91 0.90 -7.48
N ASP A 69 -18.04 -0.37 -7.88
CA ASP A 69 -18.64 -0.79 -9.16
C ASP A 69 -18.08 -0.02 -10.38
N ILE A 70 -16.79 0.33 -10.34
CA ILE A 70 -16.12 1.03 -11.43
C ILE A 70 -15.73 -0.01 -12.48
N LYS A 71 -16.41 0.02 -13.63
CA LYS A 71 -16.14 -0.89 -14.73
C LYS A 71 -14.96 -0.40 -15.59
N PRO A 72 -14.12 -1.31 -16.13
CA PRO A 72 -13.07 -0.94 -17.06
C PRO A 72 -13.65 -0.20 -18.26
N ARG A 73 -13.07 0.95 -18.61
CA ARG A 73 -13.41 1.65 -19.84
C ARG A 73 -12.87 0.84 -21.02
N ARG A 74 -13.64 0.75 -22.11
CA ARG A 74 -13.15 0.16 -23.36
C ARG A 74 -11.88 0.91 -23.77
N ALA A 75 -10.85 0.15 -24.16
CA ALA A 75 -9.67 0.73 -24.78
C ALA A 75 -10.15 1.54 -25.99
N GLN A 76 -9.84 2.83 -26.00
CA GLN A 76 -10.05 3.64 -27.20
C GLN A 76 -8.99 3.19 -28.20
N THR A 77 -9.40 2.43 -29.21
CA THR A 77 -8.58 2.19 -30.38
C THR A 77 -8.35 3.54 -31.05
N GLN A 78 -7.11 4.04 -30.96
CA GLN A 78 -6.64 5.14 -31.82
C GLN A 78 -6.30 4.58 -33.20
#